data_AF-A0A429ZAP9-F1
#
_entry.id   AF-A0A429ZAP9-F1
#
_cell.length_a   1.000
_cell.length_b   1.000
_cell.length_c   1.000
_cell.angle_alpha   90.00
_cell.angle_beta   90.00
_cell.angle_gamma   90.00
#
_symmetry.space_group_name_H-M   'P 1'
#
loop_
_entity.id
_entity.type
_entity.pdbx_description
1 polymer ?
#
loop_
_entity_poly.entity_id
_entity_poly.type
_entity_poly.pdbx_seq_one_letter_code
_entity_poly.pdbx_strand_id
1 'polypeptide(L)'
;MWKDNEGFLLFESLLALFILTIGILFMMETVLFLRQQEHHNQLHLELAIFAKEWECIETKLDEQALREKAKKQHIVLIESSDDHFIVEKEGTQLEILTTKKN
;
A
#
# COMPACT_ATOMS: atom_id res chain seq x y z
N MET A 1 49.21 -33.66 11.41
CA MET A 1 47.85 -34.09 11.03
C MET A 1 46.85 -32.93 11.17
N TRP A 2 47.18 -31.75 10.65
CA TRP A 2 46.37 -30.52 10.74
C TRP A 2 46.48 -29.65 9.46
N LYS A 3 46.95 -30.21 8.34
CA LYS A 3 47.16 -29.46 7.08
C LYS A 3 46.14 -29.74 5.98
N ASP A 4 45.35 -30.80 6.10
CA ASP A 4 44.39 -31.19 5.05
C ASP A 4 42.97 -30.60 5.25
N ASN A 5 42.71 -29.93 6.37
CA ASN A 5 41.36 -29.42 6.71
C ASN A 5 41.20 -27.89 6.58
N GLU A 6 42.28 -27.11 6.47
CA GLU A 6 42.17 -25.64 6.50
C GLU A 6 41.50 -25.07 5.24
N GLY A 7 41.81 -25.61 4.06
CA GLY A 7 41.15 -25.20 2.81
C GLY A 7 39.67 -25.58 2.76
N PHE A 8 39.32 -26.72 3.36
CA PHE A 8 37.93 -27.18 3.46
C PHE A 8 37.13 -26.30 4.44
N LEU A 9 37.71 -25.96 5.60
CA LEU A 9 37.07 -25.09 6.59
C LEU A 9 36.86 -23.66 6.09
N LEU A 10 37.82 -23.13 5.32
CA LEU A 10 37.69 -21.83 4.64
C LEU A 10 36.57 -21.86 3.60
N PHE A 11 36.47 -22.94 2.82
CA PHE A 11 35.40 -23.10 1.84
C PHE A 11 34.02 -23.21 2.51
N GLU A 12 33.87 -23.99 3.57
CA GLU A 12 32.63 -24.07 4.35
C GLU A 12 32.24 -22.72 4.96
N SER A 13 33.21 -21.96 5.47
CA SER A 13 32.97 -20.62 6.03
C SER A 13 32.52 -19.63 4.95
N LEU A 14 33.12 -19.68 3.75
CA LEU A 14 32.72 -18.86 2.61
C LEU A 14 31.32 -19.24 2.11
N LEU A 15 31.00 -20.53 2.07
CA LEU A 15 29.68 -21.02 1.69
C LEU A 15 28.62 -20.58 2.71
N ALA A 16 28.92 -20.70 4.00
CA ALA A 16 28.04 -20.24 5.07
C ALA A 16 27.81 -18.73 4.99
N LEU A 17 28.86 -17.94 4.74
CA LEU A 17 28.73 -16.49 4.55
C LEU A 17 27.85 -16.16 3.34
N PHE A 18 28.04 -16.86 2.22
CA PHE A 18 27.25 -16.66 1.01
C PHE A 18 25.76 -16.95 1.24
N ILE A 19 25.44 -18.07 1.90
CA ILE A 19 24.06 -18.43 2.26
C ILE A 19 23.46 -17.37 3.20
N LEU A 20 24.23 -16.91 4.19
CA LEU A 20 23.77 -15.86 5.11
C LEU A 20 23.50 -14.54 4.39
N THR A 21 24.39 -14.12 3.48
CA THR A 21 24.20 -12.89 2.70
C THR A 21 22.94 -12.98 1.84
N ILE A 22 22.73 -14.10 1.13
CA ILE A 22 21.50 -14.30 0.34
C ILE A 22 20.26 -14.29 1.24
N GLY A 23 20.31 -14.98 2.38
CA GLY A 23 19.20 -15.01 3.33
C GLY A 23 18.83 -13.62 3.84
N ILE A 24 19.82 -12.79 4.17
CA ILE A 24 19.61 -11.41 4.61
C ILE A 24 19.01 -10.57 3.49
N LEU A 25 19.53 -10.67 2.26
CA LEU A 25 19.01 -9.93 1.12
C LEU A 25 17.54 -10.30 0.83
N PHE A 26 17.21 -11.59 0.87
CA PHE A 26 15.84 -12.07 0.68
C PHE A 26 14.88 -11.57 1.77
N MET A 27 15.32 -11.57 3.03
CA MET A 27 14.52 -11.02 4.14
C MET A 27 14.30 -9.52 3.97
N MET A 28 15.31 -8.75 3.57
CA MET A 28 15.17 -7.32 3.33
C MET A 28 14.16 -7.03 2.21
N GLU A 29 14.26 -7.74 1.09
CA GLU A 29 13.33 -7.60 -0.04
C GLU A 29 11.89 -7.93 0.38
N THR A 30 11.71 -9.01 1.14
CA THR A 30 10.39 -9.42 1.65
C THR A 30 9.79 -8.35 2.56
N VAL A 31 10.59 -7.77 3.46
CA VAL A 31 10.12 -6.70 4.37
C VAL A 31 9.76 -5.43 3.59
N LEU A 32 10.56 -5.05 2.59
CA LEU A 32 10.26 -3.90 1.74
C LEU A 32 8.97 -4.11 0.96
N PHE A 33 8.79 -5.30 0.37
CA PHE A 33 7.56 -5.66 -0.34
C PHE A 33 6.34 -5.61 0.58
N LEU A 34 6.42 -6.22 1.77
CA LEU A 34 5.32 -6.22 2.74
C LEU A 34 4.95 -4.79 3.17
N ARG A 35 5.93 -3.91 3.41
CA ARG A 35 5.66 -2.51 3.74
C ARG A 35 5.00 -1.75 2.60
N GLN A 36 5.47 -1.95 1.36
CA GLN A 36 4.85 -1.32 0.20
C GLN A 36 3.40 -1.80 0.01
N GLN A 37 3.16 -3.09 0.18
CA GLN A 37 1.82 -3.66 0.08
C GLN A 37 0.91 -3.18 1.23
N GLU A 38 1.42 -3.10 2.46
CA GLU A 38 0.68 -2.55 3.60
C GLU A 38 0.29 -1.09 3.36
N HIS A 39 1.23 -0.27 2.90
CA HIS A 39 0.96 1.13 2.56
C HIS A 39 -0.09 1.27 1.45
N HIS A 40 0.01 0.46 0.39
CA HIS A 40 -0.98 0.46 -0.67
C HIS A 40 -2.36 0.03 -0.18
N ASN A 41 -2.43 -1.02 0.66
CA ASN A 41 -3.68 -1.50 1.25
C ASN A 41 -4.31 -0.46 2.19
N GLN A 42 -3.51 0.24 3.00
CA GLN A 42 -3.99 1.33 3.85
C GLN A 42 -4.61 2.44 3.00
N LEU A 43 -3.96 2.80 1.89
CA LEU A 43 -4.44 3.84 1.01
C LEU A 43 -5.75 3.43 0.30
N HIS A 44 -5.86 2.19 -0.16
CA HIS A 44 -7.12 1.63 -0.67
C HIS A 44 -8.23 1.66 0.37
N LEU A 45 -7.92 1.29 1.62
CA LEU A 45 -8.88 1.30 2.71
C LEU A 45 -9.37 2.73 3.00
N GLU A 46 -8.47 3.71 3.02
CA GLU A 46 -8.83 5.12 3.20
C GLU A 46 -9.74 5.64 2.09
N LEU A 47 -9.42 5.33 0.82
CA LEU A 47 -10.27 5.68 -0.31
C LEU A 47 -11.64 5.00 -0.23
N ALA A 48 -11.70 3.73 0.18
CA ALA A 48 -12.95 3.01 0.37
C ALA A 48 -13.80 3.56 1.53
N ILE A 49 -13.18 3.96 2.64
CA ILE A 49 -13.86 4.64 3.75
C ILE A 49 -14.42 5.97 3.26
N PHE A 50 -13.62 6.77 2.56
CA PHE A 50 -14.07 8.04 1.99
C PHE A 50 -15.24 7.86 1.03
N ALA A 51 -15.18 6.84 0.16
CA ALA A 51 -16.26 6.47 -0.75
C ALA A 51 -17.57 6.19 -0.01
N LYS A 52 -17.50 5.41 1.08
CA LYS A 52 -18.66 5.06 1.89
C LYS A 52 -19.20 6.23 2.68
N GLU A 53 -18.33 7.07 3.23
CA GLU A 53 -18.75 8.31 3.87
C GLU A 53 -19.46 9.24 2.88
N TRP A 54 -18.98 9.31 1.63
CA TRP A 54 -19.59 10.11 0.58
C TRP A 54 -20.98 9.61 0.16
N GLU A 55 -21.15 8.29 0.04
CA GLU A 55 -22.46 7.66 -0.25
C GLU A 55 -23.51 7.94 0.83
N CYS A 56 -23.09 8.07 2.10
CA CYS A 56 -23.97 8.30 3.24
C CYS A 56 -24.26 9.78 3.54
N ILE A 57 -23.85 10.72 2.68
CA ILE A 57 -24.12 12.16 2.88
C ILE A 57 -25.61 12.44 2.66
N GLU A 58 -26.30 12.85 3.72
CA GLU A 58 -27.70 13.30 3.64
C GLU A 58 -27.83 14.84 3.70
N THR A 59 -26.83 15.55 4.23
CA THR A 59 -26.90 17.00 4.46
C THR A 59 -25.78 17.78 3.77
N LYS A 60 -26.06 19.04 3.41
CA LYS A 60 -25.07 19.97 2.82
C LYS A 60 -23.91 20.32 3.75
N LEU A 61 -24.10 20.18 5.06
CA LEU A 61 -23.05 20.43 6.06
C LEU A 61 -22.04 19.28 6.06
N ASP A 62 -22.52 18.04 5.95
CA ASP A 62 -21.68 16.85 5.85
C ASP A 62 -20.88 16.83 4.54
N GLU A 63 -21.47 17.32 3.44
CA GLU A 63 -20.77 17.49 2.17
C GLU A 63 -19.60 18.47 2.27
N GLN A 64 -19.78 19.60 2.97
CA GLN A 64 -18.70 20.56 3.21
C GLN A 64 -17.61 19.98 4.12
N ALA A 65 -18.00 19.23 5.16
CA ALA A 65 -17.05 18.56 6.05
C ALA A 65 -16.22 17.50 5.30
N LEU A 66 -16.83 16.73 4.40
CA LEU A 66 -16.11 15.73 3.61
C LEU A 66 -15.16 16.38 2.59
N ARG A 67 -15.56 17.50 1.97
CA ARG A 67 -14.67 18.26 1.07
C ARG A 67 -13.46 18.82 1.80
N GLU A 68 -13.63 19.31 3.03
CA GLU A 68 -12.50 19.76 3.86
C GLU A 68 -11.61 18.59 4.30
N LYS A 69 -12.20 17.43 4.60
CA LYS A 69 -11.44 16.19 4.88
C LYS A 69 -10.65 15.74 3.66
N ALA A 70 -11.23 15.77 2.46
CA ALA A 70 -10.56 15.44 1.20
C ALA A 70 -9.35 16.34 0.95
N LYS A 71 -9.48 17.66 1.15
CA LYS A 71 -8.36 18.61 1.05
C LYS A 71 -7.24 18.31 2.03
N LYS A 72 -7.57 18.02 3.29
CA LYS A 72 -6.58 17.67 4.33
C LYS A 72 -5.87 16.36 4.03
N GLN A 73 -6.56 15.40 3.42
CA GLN A 73 -6.03 14.07 3.11
C GLN A 73 -5.48 13.96 1.69
N HIS A 74 -5.40 15.07 0.95
CA HIS A 74 -4.95 15.13 -0.45
C HIS A 74 -5.70 14.17 -1.39
N ILE A 75 -6.98 13.93 -1.12
CA ILE A 75 -7.86 13.16 -2.00
C ILE A 75 -8.40 14.10 -3.07
N VAL A 76 -8.16 13.77 -4.34
CA VAL A 76 -8.60 14.54 -5.50
C VAL A 76 -9.72 13.79 -6.19
N LEU A 77 -10.81 14.49 -6.48
CA LEU A 77 -11.90 13.97 -7.32
C LEU A 77 -11.53 14.24 -8.78
N ILE A 78 -11.25 13.19 -9.56
CA ILE A 78 -10.85 13.32 -10.96
C ILE A 78 -12.07 13.50 -11.86
N GLU A 79 -13.08 12.65 -11.67
CA GLU A 79 -14.22 12.55 -12.54
C GLU A 79 -15.47 12.28 -11.72
N SER A 80 -16.58 12.92 -12.08
CA SER A 80 -17.89 12.71 -11.48
C SER A 80 -18.91 12.68 -12.59
N SER A 81 -19.52 11.51 -12.75
CA SER A 81 -20.68 11.25 -13.58
C SER A 81 -21.88 10.95 -12.67
N ASP A 82 -23.08 10.93 -13.24
CA ASP A 82 -24.31 10.66 -12.47
C ASP A 82 -24.32 9.26 -11.81
N ASP A 83 -23.53 8.31 -12.36
CA ASP A 83 -23.52 6.90 -11.99
C ASP A 83 -22.19 6.43 -11.37
N HIS A 84 -21.13 7.22 -11.46
CA HIS A 84 -19.84 6.89 -10.86
C HIS A 84 -18.99 8.14 -10.59
N PHE A 85 -18.09 8.06 -9.61
CA PHE A 85 -17.07 9.07 -9.39
C PHE A 85 -15.71 8.43 -9.10
N ILE A 86 -14.65 9.07 -9.59
CA ILE A 86 -13.27 8.59 -9.43
C ILE A 86 -12.54 9.48 -8.45
N VAL A 87 -12.00 8.87 -7.40
CA VAL A 87 -11.13 9.53 -6.42
C VAL A 87 -9.71 9.02 -6.54
N GLU A 88 -8.75 9.92 -6.42
CA GLU A 88 -7.33 9.61 -6.43
C GLU A 88 -6.65 10.11 -5.17
N LYS A 89 -5.75 9.30 -4.66
CA LYS A 89 -4.76 9.70 -3.66
C LYS A 89 -3.42 9.07 -4.00
N GLU A 90 -2.38 9.89 -4.07
CA GLU A 90 -0.98 9.47 -4.28
C GLU A 90 -0.81 8.47 -5.45
N GLY A 91 -1.51 8.72 -6.57
CA GLY A 91 -1.45 7.87 -7.77
C GLY A 91 -2.27 6.57 -7.71
N THR A 92 -2.96 6.29 -6.60
CA THR A 92 -3.94 5.20 -6.52
C THR A 92 -5.33 5.76 -6.78
N GLN A 93 -6.04 5.16 -7.73
CA GLN A 93 -7.37 5.56 -8.15
C GLN A 93 -8.40 4.52 -7.70
N LEU A 94 -9.53 5.00 -7.20
CA LEU A 94 -10.68 4.18 -6.87
C LEU A 94 -11.90 4.75 -7.61
N GLU A 95 -12.50 3.90 -8.44
CA GLU A 95 -13.79 4.18 -9.07
C GLU A 95 -14.92 3.73 -8.15
N ILE A 96 -15.86 4.64 -7.88
CA ILE A 96 -16.97 4.43 -6.96
C ILE A 96 -18.26 4.50 -7.77
N LEU A 97 -18.96 3.38 -7.87
CA LEU A 97 -20.26 3.29 -8.52
C LEU A 97 -21.34 3.82 -7.57
N THR A 98 -22.04 4.87 -7.96
CA THR A 98 -23.18 5.41 -7.20
C THR A 98 -24.45 4.70 -7.62
N THR A 99 -24.87 3.68 -6.86
CA THR A 99 -26.24 3.18 -6.97
C THR A 99 -27.19 4.21 -6.37
N LYS A 100 -27.69 5.16 -7.18
CA LYS A 100 -28.88 5.94 -6.80
C LYS A 100 -30.02 4.96 -6.53
N LYS A 101 -30.34 4.73 -5.25
CA LYS A 101 -31.62 4.14 -4.86
C LYS A 101 -32.71 5.15 -5.25
N ASN A 102 -33.46 4.81 -6.29
CA ASN A 102 -34.79 5.39 -6.52
C ASN A 102 -35.70 5.15 -5.32
#